data_AF-A0A497KU81-F1
#
_entry.id   AF-A0A497KU81-F1
#
_cell.length_a   1.000
_cell.length_b   1.000
_cell.length_c   1.000
_cell.angle_alpha   90.00
_cell.angle_beta   90.00
_cell.angle_gamma   90.00
#
_symmetry.space_group_name_H-M   'P 1'
#
loop_
_entity.id
_entity.type
_entity.pdbx_description
1 polymer ?
#
loop_
_entity_poly.entity_id
_entity_poly.type
_entity_poly.pdbx_seq_one_letter_code
_entity_poly.pdbx_strand_id
1 'polypeptide(L)' 'MGLSVSENRMTMAEKVKRKWRTVSLPAVLVERVEALVESGKYGYRNVPDFVTDAVRRLLREYGYLK' A
#
# COMPACT_ATOMS: atom_id res chain seq x y z
N MET A 1 -20.77 -32.61 -32.30
CA MET A 1 -19.36 -32.39 -31.93
C MET A 1 -19.00 -30.96 -32.33
N GLY A 2 -19.00 -29.95 -31.47
CA GLY A 2 -18.47 -29.95 -30.10
C GLY A 2 -16.96 -29.95 -30.17
N LEU A 3 -16.36 -28.78 -30.35
CA LEU A 3 -15.12 -28.36 -29.69
C LEU A 3 -15.12 -26.82 -29.67
N SER A 4 -15.05 -26.33 -28.44
CA SER A 4 -15.29 -24.98 -27.97
C SER A 4 -14.24 -23.99 -28.51
N VAL A 5 -14.69 -22.78 -28.83
CA VAL A 5 -13.83 -21.59 -28.87
C VAL A 5 -13.42 -21.31 -27.42
N SER A 6 -12.44 -22.07 -26.94
CA SER A 6 -11.83 -21.97 -25.63
C SER A 6 -10.79 -20.83 -25.62
N GLU A 7 -10.83 -20.08 -24.52
CA GLU A 7 -9.68 -19.36 -23.95
C GLU A 7 -9.12 -18.17 -24.73
N ASN A 8 -9.70 -16.99 -24.52
CA ASN A 8 -9.16 -15.98 -23.60
C ASN A 8 -9.84 -14.62 -23.82
N ARG A 9 -11.03 -14.44 -23.24
CA ARG A 9 -11.38 -13.12 -22.69
C ARG A 9 -10.56 -12.96 -21.41
N MET A 10 -9.28 -12.61 -21.54
CA MET A 10 -8.51 -12.09 -20.41
C MET A 10 -9.22 -10.82 -19.98
N THR A 11 -9.99 -10.94 -18.90
CA THR A 11 -10.70 -9.85 -18.27
C THR A 11 -9.69 -8.78 -17.87
N MET A 12 -9.93 -7.53 -18.29
CA MET A 12 -9.23 -6.28 -17.90
C MET A 12 -9.26 -6.00 -16.37
N ALA A 13 -9.67 -7.00 -15.58
CA ALA A 13 -9.68 -7.07 -14.15
C ALA A 13 -8.54 -7.97 -13.64
N GLU A 14 -7.35 -7.85 -14.24
CA GLU A 14 -6.12 -7.88 -13.44
C GLU A 14 -6.23 -6.72 -12.43
N LYS A 15 -7.06 -6.93 -11.40
CA LYS A 15 -6.88 -6.34 -10.09
C LYS A 15 -5.41 -6.53 -9.83
N VAL A 16 -4.64 -5.45 -9.98
CA VAL A 16 -3.29 -5.33 -9.43
C VAL A 16 -3.47 -5.74 -7.98
N LYS A 17 -3.23 -7.02 -7.67
CA LYS A 17 -3.41 -7.56 -6.34
C LYS A 17 -2.44 -6.72 -5.53
N ARG A 18 -2.97 -5.86 -4.64
CA ARG A 18 -2.12 -5.08 -3.74
C ARG A 18 -1.31 -6.11 -2.97
N LYS A 19 -0.06 -6.32 -3.39
CA LYS A 19 0.86 -7.23 -2.74
C LYS A 19 1.33 -6.50 -1.50
N TRP A 20 0.70 -6.82 -0.37
CA TRP A 20 1.15 -6.34 0.92
C TRP A 20 2.44 -7.06 1.28
N ARG A 21 3.41 -6.30 1.80
CA ARG A 21 4.65 -6.83 2.35
C ARG A 21 4.77 -6.34 3.79
N THR A 22 5.12 -7.25 4.70
CA THR A 22 5.46 -6.90 6.07
C THR A 22 6.90 -6.42 6.10
N VAL A 23 7.13 -5.29 6.75
CA VAL A 23 8.47 -4.73 7.00
C VAL A 23 8.69 -4.65 8.50
N SER A 24 9.89 -5.03 8.94
CA SER A 24 10.29 -4.87 10.34
C SER A 24 10.71 -3.42 10.58
N LEU A 25 10.05 -2.76 11.53
CA LEU A 25 10.41 -1.43 11.99
C LEU A 25 10.85 -1.50 13.46
N PRO A 26 11.82 -0.67 13.88
CA PRO A 26 12.15 -0.50 15.30
C PRO A 26 10.91 -0.14 16.12
N ALA A 27 10.74 -0.77 17.28
CA ALA A 27 9.59 -0.55 18.17
C ALA A 27 9.38 0.94 18.49
N VAL A 28 10.48 1.66 18.76
CA VAL A 28 10.45 3.11 19.05
C VAL A 28 9.79 3.92 17.93
N LEU A 29 9.98 3.54 16.66
CA LEU A 29 9.31 4.23 15.55
C LEU A 29 7.83 3.87 15.49
N VAL A 30 7.48 2.61 15.71
CA VAL A 30 6.09 2.14 15.72
C VAL A 30 5.30 2.87 16.81
N GLU A 31 5.82 2.94 18.03
CA GLU A 31 5.19 3.63 19.16
C GLU A 31 4.94 5.11 18.86
N ARG A 32 5.89 5.78 18.18
CA ARG A 32 5.75 7.19 17.78
C ARG A 32 4.67 7.37 16.73
N VAL A 33 4.56 6.44 15.78
CA VAL A 33 3.52 6.48 14.74
C VAL A 33 2.16 6.18 15.35
N GLU A 34 2.07 5.21 16.26
CA GLU A 34 0.84 4.91 16.98
C GLU A 34 0.36 6.11 17.80
N ALA A 35 1.24 6.74 18.58
CA ALA A 35 0.90 7.95 19.33
C ALA A 35 0.47 9.11 18.40
N LEU A 36 1.08 9.23 17.22
CA LEU A 36 0.71 10.24 16.23
C LEU A 36 -0.69 9.99 15.65
N VAL A 37 -0.99 8.74 15.29
CA VAL A 37 -2.30 8.33 14.79
C VAL A 37 -3.37 8.50 15.88
N GLU A 38 -3.09 8.07 17.11
CA GLU A 38 -3.98 8.19 18.26
C GLU A 38 -4.26 9.66 18.60
N SER A 39 -3.28 10.55 18.42
CA SER A 39 -3.48 11.99 18.64
C SER A 39 -4.54 12.60 17.72
N GLY A 40 -4.84 11.97 16.58
CA GLY A 40 -5.81 12.46 15.59
C GLY A 40 -5.43 13.78 14.91
N LYS A 41 -4.29 14.39 15.27
CA LYS A 41 -3.89 15.74 14.82
C LYS A 41 -3.62 15.86 13.32
N TYR A 42 -3.19 14.77 12.69
CA TYR A 42 -2.72 14.77 11.30
C TYR A 42 -3.68 14.06 10.34
N GLY A 43 -4.89 13.69 10.79
CA GLY A 43 -5.92 13.10 9.93
C GLY A 43 -5.67 11.66 9.49
N TYR A 44 -4.60 11.01 9.95
CA TYR A 44 -4.33 9.60 9.67
C TYR A 44 -5.26 8.69 10.47
N ARG A 45 -5.79 7.66 9.81
CA ARG A 45 -6.75 6.72 10.43
C ARG A 45 -6.09 5.51 11.07
N ASN A 46 -4.91 5.12 10.59
CA ASN A 46 -4.17 3.95 11.07
C ASN A 46 -2.68 4.07 10.71
N VAL A 47 -1.85 3.24 11.36
CA VAL A 47 -0.39 3.18 11.13
C VAL A 47 -0.03 2.92 9.65
N PRO A 48 -0.66 1.97 8.93
CA PRO A 48 -0.35 1.73 7.51
C PRO A 48 -0.57 2.93 6.60
N ASP A 49 -1.59 3.74 6.87
CA ASP A 49 -1.91 4.95 6.10
C ASP A 49 -0.79 6.00 6.24
N PHE A 50 -0.35 6.24 7.47
CA PHE A 50 0.81 7.10 7.75
C PHE A 50 2.09 6.59 7.06
N VAL A 51 2.40 5.30 7.23
CA VAL A 51 3.62 4.71 6.67
C VAL A 51 3.59 4.77 5.13
N THR A 52 2.44 4.49 4.52
CA THR A 52 2.29 4.54 3.07
C THR A 52 2.47 5.97 2.54
N ASP A 53 1.89 6.96 3.21
CA ASP A 53 2.06 8.37 2.84
C ASP A 53 3.51 8.85 2.99
N ALA A 54 4.16 8.51 4.11
CA ALA A 54 5.56 8.82 4.34
C ALA A 54 6.48 8.22 3.28
N VAL A 55 6.29 6.93 2.94
CA VAL A 55 7.04 6.25 1.87
C VAL A 55 6.77 6.90 0.52
N ARG A 56 5.50 7.22 0.20
CA ARG A 56 5.15 7.91 -1.06
C ARG A 56 5.79 9.30 -1.16
N ARG A 57 5.87 10.04 -0.06
CA ARG A 57 6.53 11.36 -0.02
C ARG A 57 8.02 11.24 -0.31
N LEU A 58 8.70 10.31 0.36
CA LEU A 58 10.13 10.04 0.15
C LEU A 58 10.42 9.55 -1.28
N LEU A 59 9.62 8.63 -1.81
CA LEU A 59 9.81 8.14 -3.18
C LEU A 59 9.62 9.24 -4.23
N ARG A 60 8.71 10.20 -3.99
CA ARG A 60 8.57 11.40 -4.84
C ARG A 60 9.78 12.31 -4.75
N GLU A 61 10.28 12.54 -3.54
CA GLU A 61 11.47 13.37 -3.30
C GLU A 61 12.71 12.80 -4.01
N TYR A 62 12.89 11.48 -3.98
CA TYR A 62 13.98 10.80 -4.68
C TYR A 62 13.73 10.56 -6.17
N GLY A 63 12.57 10.96 -6.72
CA GLY A 63 12.26 10.81 -8.15
C GLY A 63 11.90 9.39 -8.60
N TYR A 64 11.71 8.45 -7.68
CA TYR A 64 11.23 7.09 -7.99
C TYR A 64 9.71 7.03 -8.22
N LEU A 65 8.98 8.09 -7.86
CA LEU A 65 7.55 8.23 -8.06
C LEU A 65 7.27 9.64 -8.61
N LYS A 66 6.54 9.74 -9.73
CA LYS A 66 6.22 11.02 -10.40
C LYS A 66 4.81 11.49 -10.08
#